data_AF-A0A7S1QRQ2-F1
#
_entry.id   AF-A0A7S1QRQ2-F1
#
_cell.length_a   1.000
_cell.length_b   1.000
_cell.length_c   1.000
_cell.angle_alpha   90.00
_cell.angle_beta   90.00
_cell.angle_gamma   90.00
#
_symmetry.space_group_name_H-M   'P 1'
#
loop_
_entity.id
_entity.type
_entity.pdbx_description
1 polymer ?
#
loop_
_entity_poly.entity_id
_entity_poly.type
_entity_poly.pdbx_seq_one_letter_code
_entity_poly.pdbx_strand_id
1 'polypeptide(L)'
;PLAPVHVPKCGGTFGNALLRLPGACPELPEGALLCSVENPSCEVEAFLRKHGVTDHRDLTRLCSGMARSWGSHEGLAGDYESLKGRLMTVLREPGQQLVSGYFDGLNSWPHHDRRPRGVREYAEVVQGFAVKILARDGRAHPQTNLVYDAHRPTSAEARLAVRRLREGFAFVGLTEEFALSVCLFHAMFGGECDHSEVRVFHAGPRYTGERYSAELLEGFRDVY
;
A
#
# COMPACT_ATOMS: atom_id res chain seq x y z
N PRO A 1 7.33 9.87 14.94
CA PRO A 1 7.35 9.46 13.52
C PRO A 1 6.22 8.50 13.16
N LEU A 2 5.54 8.75 12.05
CA LEU A 2 4.41 7.98 11.52
C LEU A 2 4.88 6.73 10.78
N ALA A 3 4.06 5.67 10.77
CA ALA A 3 4.46 4.38 10.22
C ALA A 3 3.45 3.90 9.17
N PRO A 4 3.64 4.28 7.89
CA PRO A 4 2.78 3.77 6.83
C PRO A 4 2.95 2.26 6.67
N VAL A 5 1.82 1.57 6.50
CA VAL A 5 1.74 0.15 6.15
C VAL A 5 1.14 0.07 4.75
N HIS A 6 1.98 -0.28 3.79
CA HIS A 6 1.57 -0.31 2.38
C HIS A 6 0.99 -1.66 2.01
N VAL A 7 -0.33 -1.71 1.92
CA VAL A 7 -1.04 -2.81 1.26
C VAL A 7 -1.06 -2.51 -0.24
N PRO A 8 -0.57 -3.43 -1.11
CA PRO A 8 -0.50 -3.18 -2.54
C PRO A 8 -1.88 -2.88 -3.11
N LYS A 9 -1.93 -1.97 -4.08
CA LYS A 9 -3.13 -1.63 -4.85
C LYS A 9 -4.26 -0.98 -4.06
N CYS A 10 -3.94 -0.41 -2.89
CA CYS A 10 -4.85 0.37 -2.06
C CYS A 10 -4.51 1.87 -2.07
N GLY A 11 -4.25 2.44 -3.25
CA GLY A 11 -4.00 3.89 -3.41
C GLY A 11 -2.55 4.33 -3.20
N GLY A 12 -1.65 3.99 -4.14
CA GLY A 12 -0.23 4.41 -4.10
C GLY A 12 -0.03 5.93 -4.03
N THR A 13 -0.99 6.70 -4.56
CA THR A 13 -1.05 8.17 -4.46
C THR A 13 -1.20 8.70 -3.04
N PHE A 14 -1.59 7.86 -2.08
CA PHE A 14 -1.61 8.25 -0.66
C PHE A 14 -0.22 8.62 -0.14
N GLY A 15 0.84 8.15 -0.81
CA GLY A 15 2.20 8.61 -0.55
C GLY A 15 2.32 10.14 -0.62
N ASN A 16 1.64 10.82 -1.56
CA ASN A 16 1.66 12.28 -1.65
C ASN A 16 1.11 12.95 -0.37
N ALA A 17 0.01 12.43 0.17
CA ALA A 17 -0.58 12.92 1.43
C ALA A 17 0.39 12.78 2.62
N LEU A 18 1.15 11.68 2.64
CA LEU A 18 2.18 11.47 3.65
C LEU A 18 3.35 12.46 3.51
N LEU A 19 3.80 12.74 2.27
CA LEU A 19 4.91 13.68 2.03
C LEU A 19 4.56 15.11 2.44
N ARG A 20 3.31 15.51 2.20
CA ARG A 20 2.84 16.88 2.43
C ARG A 20 2.39 17.13 3.86
N LEU A 21 2.34 16.10 4.69
CA LEU A 21 2.00 16.28 6.09
C LEU A 21 3.10 17.12 6.80
N PRO A 22 2.72 18.17 7.55
CA PRO A 22 3.68 18.99 8.28
C PRO A 22 4.60 18.17 9.17
N GLY A 23 5.92 18.32 8.98
CA GLY A 23 6.95 17.62 9.76
C GLY A 23 7.20 16.16 9.35
N ALA A 24 6.46 15.60 8.39
CA ALA A 24 6.74 14.27 7.88
C ALA A 24 8.06 14.23 7.08
N CYS A 25 8.23 15.18 6.16
CA CYS A 25 9.38 15.27 5.26
C CYS A 25 9.97 16.69 5.18
N PRO A 26 10.63 17.17 6.25
CA PRO A 26 11.12 18.55 6.33
C PRO A 26 12.22 18.88 5.31
N GLU A 27 12.94 17.88 4.80
CA GLU A 27 14.03 18.09 3.84
C GLU A 27 13.57 18.03 2.37
N LEU A 28 12.29 17.71 2.12
CA LEU A 28 11.73 17.77 0.77
C LEU A 28 11.33 19.21 0.41
N PRO A 29 11.56 19.64 -0.84
CA PRO A 29 11.06 20.92 -1.30
C PRO A 29 9.53 20.95 -1.29
N GLU A 30 8.96 22.13 -1.06
CA GLU A 30 7.51 22.34 -1.15
C GLU A 30 6.98 21.89 -2.51
N GLY A 31 5.85 21.17 -2.50
CA GLY A 31 5.24 20.63 -3.71
C GLY A 31 5.92 19.36 -4.27
N ALA A 32 6.87 18.75 -3.56
CA ALA A 32 7.37 17.43 -3.93
C ALA A 32 6.23 16.39 -3.89
N LEU A 33 6.05 15.67 -5.00
CA LEU A 33 5.05 14.61 -5.14
C LEU A 33 5.73 13.31 -5.53
N LEU A 34 5.44 12.23 -4.81
CA LEU A 34 5.80 10.86 -5.18
C LEU A 34 5.16 10.49 -6.51
N CYS A 35 3.85 10.73 -6.61
CA CYS A 35 3.04 10.48 -7.79
C CYS A 35 2.84 11.79 -8.54
N SER A 36 3.36 11.87 -9.76
CA SER A 36 3.27 13.07 -10.59
C SER A 36 3.18 12.72 -12.07
N VAL A 37 3.10 13.74 -12.94
CA VAL A 37 3.16 13.53 -14.39
C VAL A 37 4.52 12.96 -14.81
N GLU A 38 5.60 13.33 -14.12
CA GLU A 38 6.96 12.85 -14.36
C GLU A 38 7.24 11.49 -13.70
N ASN A 39 6.44 11.11 -12.69
CA ASN A 39 6.48 9.79 -12.05
C ASN A 39 5.08 9.16 -11.97
N PRO A 40 4.46 8.83 -13.12
CA PRO A 40 3.09 8.37 -13.17
C PRO A 40 2.92 6.96 -12.61
N SER A 41 4.02 6.22 -12.44
CA SER A 41 4.08 4.90 -11.80
C SER A 41 4.37 4.97 -10.29
N CYS A 42 4.48 6.18 -9.73
CA CYS A 42 4.74 6.41 -8.30
C CYS A 42 5.90 5.58 -7.76
N GLU A 43 6.94 5.39 -8.58
CA GLU A 43 8.08 4.59 -8.22
C GLU A 43 8.89 5.32 -7.14
N VAL A 44 8.96 4.71 -5.95
CA VAL A 44 9.66 5.27 -4.78
C VAL A 44 11.13 5.50 -5.10
N GLU A 45 11.77 4.56 -5.78
CA GLU A 45 13.18 4.70 -6.16
C GLU A 45 13.42 5.85 -7.14
N ALA A 46 12.54 6.02 -8.13
CA ALA A 46 12.65 7.11 -9.09
C ALA A 46 12.49 8.47 -8.39
N PHE A 47 11.52 8.57 -7.47
CA PHE A 47 11.33 9.74 -6.63
C PHE A 47 12.56 10.02 -5.76
N LEU A 48 13.09 9.02 -5.06
CA LEU A 48 14.24 9.20 -4.17
C LEU A 48 15.50 9.63 -4.94
N ARG A 49 15.76 9.02 -6.11
CA ARG A 49 16.87 9.43 -6.98
C ARG A 49 16.76 10.89 -7.43
N LYS A 50 15.54 11.35 -7.77
CA LYS A 50 15.28 12.76 -8.14
C LYS A 50 15.65 13.72 -7.00
N HIS A 51 15.53 13.27 -5.75
CA HIS A 51 15.85 14.05 -4.55
C HIS A 51 17.22 13.68 -3.94
N GLY A 52 18.13 13.10 -4.72
CA GLY A 52 19.52 12.87 -4.31
C GLY A 52 19.72 11.70 -3.33
N VAL A 53 18.72 10.83 -3.16
CA VAL A 53 18.81 9.63 -2.32
C VAL A 53 18.97 8.40 -3.21
N THR A 54 20.09 7.70 -3.05
CA THR A 54 20.44 6.52 -3.86
C THR A 54 20.06 5.18 -3.20
N ASP A 55 19.89 5.15 -1.88
CA ASP A 55 19.40 3.98 -1.15
C ASP A 55 17.93 4.20 -0.75
N HIS A 56 17.03 3.33 -1.20
CA HIS A 56 15.60 3.45 -0.88
C HIS A 56 15.30 3.27 0.62
N ARG A 57 16.24 2.71 1.39
CA ARG A 57 16.16 2.55 2.85
C ARG A 57 16.48 3.85 3.58
N ASP A 58 17.11 4.81 2.92
CA ASP A 58 17.49 6.12 3.47
C ASP A 58 16.35 7.14 3.41
N LEU A 59 15.12 6.67 3.23
CA LEU A 59 13.97 7.57 3.16
C LEU A 59 13.86 8.49 4.38
N THR A 60 14.20 7.97 5.55
CA THR A 60 14.20 8.71 6.82
C THR A 60 15.11 9.94 6.80
N ARG A 61 16.07 10.03 5.86
CA ARG A 61 16.90 11.23 5.65
C ARG A 61 16.08 12.39 5.09
N LEU A 62 15.15 12.11 4.17
CA LEU A 62 14.23 13.12 3.65
C LEU A 62 13.00 13.29 4.55
N CYS A 63 12.61 12.18 5.18
CA CYS A 63 11.37 12.04 5.93
C CYS A 63 11.60 11.56 7.35
N SER A 64 12.26 12.40 8.16
CA SER A 64 12.56 12.12 9.56
C SER A 64 11.29 11.97 10.43
N GLY A 65 10.15 12.49 9.96
CA GLY A 65 8.84 12.26 10.56
C GLY A 65 8.23 10.90 10.25
N MET A 66 8.91 10.03 9.50
CA MET A 66 8.43 8.69 9.12
C MET A 66 9.32 7.58 9.72
N ALA A 67 8.69 6.53 10.25
CA ALA A 67 9.34 5.36 10.83
C ALA A 67 9.47 4.19 9.86
N ARG A 68 8.73 4.21 8.74
CA ARG A 68 8.75 3.15 7.72
C ARG A 68 8.73 3.77 6.32
N SER A 69 9.31 3.03 5.37
CA SER A 69 9.25 3.40 3.96
C SER A 69 7.84 3.21 3.40
N TRP A 70 7.37 4.17 2.60
CA TRP A 70 6.17 3.97 1.79
C TRP A 70 6.52 3.02 0.64
N GLY A 71 5.59 2.14 0.25
CA GLY A 71 5.77 1.25 -0.90
C GLY A 71 6.35 -0.13 -0.59
N SER A 72 6.87 -0.38 0.62
CA SER A 72 7.33 -1.73 1.01
C SER A 72 6.16 -2.61 1.45
N HIS A 73 6.03 -3.80 0.85
CA HIS A 73 5.04 -4.82 1.25
C HIS A 73 5.61 -5.69 2.37
N GLU A 74 5.85 -5.10 3.54
CA GLU A 74 6.43 -5.79 4.68
C GLU A 74 5.37 -6.27 5.67
N GLY A 75 5.64 -7.41 6.30
CA GLY A 75 4.90 -7.86 7.47
C GLY A 75 4.99 -6.85 8.61
N LEU A 76 3.93 -6.74 9.40
CA LEU A 76 3.82 -5.83 10.53
C LEU A 76 4.18 -6.51 11.86
N ALA A 77 4.22 -7.84 11.93
CA ALA A 77 4.26 -8.55 13.21
C ALA A 77 5.48 -8.19 14.08
N GLY A 78 6.67 -8.08 13.49
CA GLY A 78 7.90 -7.75 14.23
C GLY A 78 7.91 -6.33 14.81
N ASP A 79 7.23 -5.39 14.15
CA ASP A 79 7.30 -3.96 14.52
C ASP A 79 6.04 -3.45 15.23
N TYR A 80 4.95 -4.23 15.20
CA TYR A 80 3.61 -3.80 15.63
C TYR A 80 3.59 -3.10 17.00
N GLU A 81 4.15 -3.75 18.03
CA GLU A 81 4.09 -3.20 19.40
C GLU A 81 4.81 -1.87 19.52
N SER A 82 5.97 -1.72 18.85
CA SER A 82 6.74 -0.49 18.87
C SER A 82 6.06 0.65 18.10
N LEU A 83 5.27 0.32 17.07
CA LEU A 83 4.62 1.28 16.17
C LEU A 83 3.16 1.56 16.54
N LYS A 84 2.60 0.86 17.53
CA LYS A 84 1.21 1.00 17.97
C LYS A 84 0.84 2.47 18.23
N GLY A 85 -0.30 2.89 17.70
CA GLY A 85 -0.78 4.29 17.77
C GLY A 85 -0.13 5.24 16.76
N ARG A 86 0.77 4.75 15.89
CA ARG A 86 1.44 5.53 14.83
C ARG A 86 1.26 4.92 13.44
N LEU A 87 0.59 3.78 13.36
CA LEU A 87 0.37 3.04 12.11
C LEU A 87 -0.73 3.70 11.28
N MET A 88 -0.56 3.65 9.97
CA MET A 88 -1.54 4.16 9.02
C MET A 88 -1.57 3.32 7.75
N THR A 89 -2.76 3.17 7.18
CA THR A 89 -2.93 2.46 5.91
C THR A 89 -4.16 2.96 5.18
N VAL A 90 -4.24 2.61 3.90
CA VAL A 90 -5.45 2.70 3.10
C VAL A 90 -5.73 1.28 2.63
N LEU A 91 -6.98 0.86 2.74
CA LEU A 91 -7.45 -0.45 2.31
C LEU A 91 -8.33 -0.32 1.07
N ARG A 92 -8.68 -1.45 0.46
CA ARG A 92 -9.55 -1.54 -0.71
C ARG A 92 -10.44 -2.75 -0.56
N GLU A 93 -11.58 -2.75 -1.24
CA GLU A 93 -12.38 -3.96 -1.44
C GLU A 93 -11.46 -5.09 -1.98
N PRO A 94 -11.41 -6.26 -1.32
CA PRO A 94 -10.44 -7.30 -1.64
C PRO A 94 -10.48 -7.82 -3.08
N GLY A 95 -11.68 -8.01 -3.66
CA GLY A 95 -11.81 -8.47 -5.04
C GLY A 95 -11.19 -7.48 -6.03
N GLN A 96 -11.48 -6.20 -5.86
CA GLN A 96 -10.91 -5.11 -6.65
C GLN A 96 -9.40 -4.97 -6.44
N GLN A 97 -8.90 -5.24 -5.23
CA GLN A 97 -7.46 -5.30 -4.98
C GLN A 97 -6.78 -6.41 -5.81
N LEU A 98 -7.37 -7.61 -5.84
CA LEU A 98 -6.83 -8.76 -6.57
C LEU A 98 -6.85 -8.53 -8.09
N VAL A 99 -7.97 -8.05 -8.64
CA VAL A 99 -8.06 -7.68 -10.07
C VAL A 99 -7.00 -6.63 -10.41
N SER A 100 -6.81 -5.65 -9.52
CA SER A 100 -5.81 -4.62 -9.70
C SER A 100 -4.39 -5.15 -9.74
N GLY A 101 -4.04 -6.03 -8.79
CA GLY A 101 -2.72 -6.65 -8.73
C GLY A 101 -2.41 -7.51 -9.95
N TYR A 102 -3.41 -8.22 -10.48
CA TYR A 102 -3.26 -9.02 -11.71
C TYR A 102 -2.88 -8.15 -12.91
N PHE A 103 -3.62 -7.06 -13.16
CA PHE A 103 -3.36 -6.20 -14.31
C PHE A 103 -2.13 -5.30 -14.16
N ASP A 104 -1.69 -5.07 -12.93
CA ASP A 104 -0.43 -4.39 -12.62
C ASP A 104 0.75 -5.36 -12.49
N GLY A 105 0.98 -6.13 -13.56
CA GLY A 105 2.18 -6.95 -13.66
C GLY A 105 2.24 -8.13 -12.69
N LEU A 106 1.09 -8.65 -12.24
CA LEU A 106 1.01 -9.78 -11.30
C LEU A 106 1.63 -9.43 -9.93
N ASN A 107 1.36 -8.22 -9.44
CA ASN A 107 1.84 -7.77 -8.14
C ASN A 107 1.52 -8.81 -7.05
N SER A 108 2.43 -9.11 -6.13
CA SER A 108 2.21 -10.12 -5.07
C SER A 108 2.09 -11.59 -5.50
N TRP A 109 2.28 -11.91 -6.79
CA TRP A 109 2.37 -13.30 -7.25
C TRP A 109 3.69 -13.94 -6.81
N PRO A 110 3.67 -15.10 -6.13
CA PRO A 110 4.88 -15.66 -5.52
C PRO A 110 5.67 -16.63 -6.38
N HIS A 111 5.15 -17.02 -7.55
CA HIS A 111 5.82 -17.97 -8.44
C HIS A 111 6.59 -17.23 -9.53
N HIS A 112 7.91 -17.20 -9.43
CA HIS A 112 8.78 -16.54 -10.42
C HIS A 112 9.00 -17.36 -11.69
N ASP A 113 8.78 -18.66 -11.62
CA ASP A 113 8.99 -19.63 -12.70
C ASP A 113 7.80 -19.73 -13.67
N ARG A 114 6.64 -19.19 -13.30
CA ARG A 114 5.43 -19.25 -14.12
C ARG A 114 4.47 -18.10 -13.88
N ARG A 115 3.67 -17.80 -14.89
CA ARG A 115 2.49 -16.93 -14.75
C ARG A 115 1.26 -17.73 -14.28
N PRO A 116 0.28 -17.08 -13.64
CA PRO A 116 -1.03 -17.69 -13.42
C PRO A 116 -1.73 -17.95 -14.75
N ARG A 117 -2.55 -19.00 -14.82
CA ARG A 117 -3.39 -19.36 -15.97
C ARG A 117 -4.51 -18.33 -16.23
N GLY A 118 -4.87 -17.55 -15.22
CA GLY A 118 -5.86 -16.49 -15.31
C GLY A 118 -6.05 -15.74 -13.98
N VAL A 119 -6.95 -14.75 -13.98
CA VAL A 119 -7.24 -13.90 -12.81
C VAL A 119 -7.70 -14.75 -11.62
N ARG A 120 -8.48 -15.80 -11.87
CA ARG A 120 -8.97 -16.71 -10.84
C ARG A 120 -7.85 -17.44 -10.09
N GLU A 121 -6.90 -18.06 -10.80
CA GLU A 121 -5.75 -18.72 -10.14
C GLU A 121 -4.91 -17.70 -9.38
N TYR A 122 -4.68 -16.53 -9.96
CA TYR A 122 -3.98 -15.44 -9.29
C TYR A 122 -4.68 -15.08 -7.96
N ALA A 123 -6.00 -14.86 -7.99
CA ALA A 123 -6.79 -14.51 -6.83
C ALA A 123 -6.71 -15.58 -5.74
N GLU A 124 -6.81 -16.86 -6.10
CA GLU A 124 -6.72 -17.97 -5.14
C GLU A 124 -5.36 -18.08 -4.44
N VAL A 125 -4.27 -17.70 -5.10
CA VAL A 125 -2.92 -17.73 -4.52
C VAL A 125 -2.65 -16.46 -3.70
N VAL A 126 -3.06 -15.30 -4.20
CA VAL A 126 -2.72 -14.00 -3.60
C VAL A 126 -3.66 -13.60 -2.46
N GLN A 127 -4.85 -14.22 -2.35
CA GLN A 127 -5.88 -13.88 -1.35
C GLN A 127 -5.35 -13.62 0.07
N GLY A 128 -6.02 -12.70 0.75
CA GLY A 128 -5.76 -12.30 2.11
C GLY A 128 -4.44 -11.55 2.27
N PHE A 129 -3.91 -10.93 1.22
CA PHE A 129 -2.61 -10.27 1.26
C PHE A 129 -2.56 -9.16 2.31
N ALA A 130 -3.64 -8.38 2.47
CA ALA A 130 -3.77 -7.38 3.54
C ALA A 130 -3.66 -8.04 4.93
N VAL A 131 -4.33 -9.17 5.14
CA VAL A 131 -4.23 -9.94 6.39
C VAL A 131 -2.80 -10.43 6.60
N LYS A 132 -2.11 -10.94 5.56
CA LYS A 132 -0.72 -11.39 5.67
C LYS A 132 0.20 -10.25 6.10
N ILE A 133 0.12 -9.09 5.46
CA ILE A 133 0.87 -7.88 5.87
C ILE A 133 0.59 -7.54 7.33
N LEU A 134 -0.68 -7.52 7.73
CA LEU A 134 -1.07 -7.08 9.06
C LEU A 134 -0.76 -8.12 10.15
N ALA A 135 -0.72 -9.41 9.83
CA ALA A 135 -0.62 -10.50 10.80
C ALA A 135 0.78 -11.13 10.87
N ARG A 136 1.49 -11.25 9.74
CA ARG A 136 2.77 -11.96 9.63
C ARG A 136 3.96 -11.04 9.79
N ASP A 137 5.11 -11.65 10.02
CA ASP A 137 6.40 -11.01 9.89
C ASP A 137 6.88 -11.09 8.43
N GLY A 138 7.91 -10.33 8.08
CA GLY A 138 8.49 -10.36 6.75
C GLY A 138 9.13 -9.02 6.41
N ARG A 139 10.46 -8.97 6.46
CA ARG A 139 11.23 -7.82 5.98
C ARG A 139 11.27 -7.83 4.45
N ALA A 140 11.65 -6.70 3.84
CA ALA A 140 11.66 -6.42 2.39
C ALA A 140 12.50 -7.35 1.48
N HIS A 141 12.76 -8.59 1.85
CA HIS A 141 13.47 -9.56 1.02
C HIS A 141 12.48 -10.57 0.41
N PRO A 142 12.31 -10.61 -0.93
CA PRO A 142 11.28 -11.42 -1.59
C PRO A 142 11.29 -12.91 -1.23
N GLN A 143 12.46 -13.46 -0.89
CA GLN A 143 12.64 -14.88 -0.61
C GLN A 143 12.35 -15.26 0.86
N THR A 144 12.29 -14.30 1.77
CA THR A 144 12.05 -14.54 3.21
C THR A 144 10.82 -13.81 3.72
N ASN A 145 10.14 -13.06 2.86
CA ASN A 145 8.98 -12.29 3.24
C ASN A 145 7.71 -13.17 3.22
N LEU A 146 7.26 -13.56 4.41
CA LEU A 146 6.12 -14.47 4.62
C LEU A 146 4.79 -13.91 4.10
N VAL A 147 4.73 -12.62 3.72
CA VAL A 147 3.53 -12.05 3.12
C VAL A 147 3.29 -12.54 1.70
N TYR A 148 4.36 -12.92 0.97
CA TYR A 148 4.25 -13.51 -0.37
C TYR A 148 3.99 -15.01 -0.33
N ASP A 149 3.95 -15.64 0.83
CA ASP A 149 3.63 -17.06 0.91
C ASP A 149 2.25 -17.34 0.28
N ALA A 150 2.20 -18.35 -0.61
CA ALA A 150 0.97 -18.84 -1.24
C ALA A 150 -0.02 -19.47 -0.24
N HIS A 151 0.42 -19.81 0.97
CA HIS A 151 -0.49 -20.28 2.02
C HIS A 151 -1.50 -19.18 2.39
N ARG A 152 -2.78 -19.57 2.35
CA ARG A 152 -3.92 -18.75 2.76
C ARG A 152 -3.76 -18.32 4.23
N PRO A 153 -4.23 -17.12 4.60
CA PRO A 153 -4.30 -16.77 6.01
C PRO A 153 -5.20 -17.73 6.78
N THR A 154 -4.91 -17.92 8.06
CA THR A 154 -5.81 -18.61 8.98
C THR A 154 -6.85 -17.64 9.53
N SER A 155 -7.97 -18.15 10.05
CA SER A 155 -8.94 -17.30 10.74
C SER A 155 -8.36 -16.61 11.99
N ALA A 156 -7.30 -17.17 12.59
CA ALA A 156 -6.59 -16.53 13.70
C ALA A 156 -5.79 -15.30 13.23
N GLU A 157 -5.15 -15.39 12.06
CA GLU A 157 -4.47 -14.26 11.41
C GLU A 157 -5.44 -13.16 11.03
N ALA A 158 -6.60 -13.49 10.43
CA ALA A 158 -7.64 -12.51 10.11
C ALA A 158 -8.14 -11.77 11.37
N ARG A 159 -8.44 -12.52 12.46
CA ARG A 159 -8.81 -11.90 13.74
C ARG A 159 -7.71 -11.02 14.32
N LEU A 160 -6.43 -11.42 14.17
CA LEU A 160 -5.31 -10.61 14.61
C LEU A 160 -5.19 -9.32 13.79
N ALA A 161 -5.30 -9.40 12.46
CA ALA A 161 -5.28 -8.24 11.58
C ALA A 161 -6.38 -7.22 11.95
N VAL A 162 -7.62 -7.70 12.18
CA VAL A 162 -8.73 -6.85 12.63
C VAL A 162 -8.43 -6.19 13.98
N ARG A 163 -7.89 -6.93 14.96
CA ARG A 163 -7.50 -6.33 16.25
C ARG A 163 -6.42 -5.27 16.06
N ARG A 164 -5.40 -5.53 15.25
CA ARG A 164 -4.31 -4.58 14.99
C ARG A 164 -4.83 -3.30 14.35
N LEU A 165 -5.72 -3.41 13.35
CA LEU A 165 -6.39 -2.24 12.75
C LEU A 165 -7.16 -1.41 13.79
N ARG A 166 -7.90 -2.07 14.69
CA ARG A 166 -8.72 -1.37 15.70
C ARG A 166 -7.90 -0.72 16.81
N GLU A 167 -6.81 -1.37 17.24
CA GLU A 167 -6.10 -1.00 18.46
C GLU A 167 -4.76 -0.30 18.21
N GLY A 168 -4.18 -0.45 17.01
CA GLY A 168 -2.83 0.00 16.73
C GLY A 168 -2.69 1.03 15.62
N PHE A 169 -3.72 1.21 14.78
CA PHE A 169 -3.70 2.20 13.72
C PHE A 169 -4.26 3.53 14.21
N ALA A 170 -3.52 4.60 13.94
CA ALA A 170 -3.99 5.96 14.12
C ALA A 170 -4.94 6.38 12.98
N PHE A 171 -4.80 5.75 11.80
CA PHE A 171 -5.61 6.03 10.63
C PHE A 171 -5.80 4.81 9.74
N VAL A 172 -7.01 4.61 9.23
CA VAL A 172 -7.33 3.61 8.21
C VAL A 172 -8.27 4.25 7.20
N GLY A 173 -7.77 4.47 5.97
CA GLY A 173 -8.57 4.98 4.85
C GLY A 173 -9.12 3.87 3.97
N LEU A 174 -10.01 4.24 3.04
CA LEU A 174 -10.58 3.35 2.02
C LEU A 174 -10.31 3.91 0.62
N THR A 175 -9.94 3.03 -0.31
CA THR A 175 -9.66 3.40 -1.70
C THR A 175 -10.93 3.81 -2.44
N GLU A 176 -12.08 3.23 -2.06
CA GLU A 176 -13.40 3.56 -2.61
C GLU A 176 -13.81 5.01 -2.26
N GLU A 177 -13.32 5.50 -1.13
CA GLU A 177 -13.56 6.86 -0.61
C GLU A 177 -12.23 7.63 -0.56
N PHE A 178 -11.40 7.51 -1.61
CA PHE A 178 -10.00 7.95 -1.55
C PHE A 178 -9.84 9.43 -1.24
N ALA A 179 -10.60 10.31 -1.92
CA ALA A 179 -10.52 11.75 -1.70
C ALA A 179 -10.93 12.13 -0.27
N LEU A 180 -12.01 11.51 0.24
CA LEU A 180 -12.44 11.67 1.62
C LEU A 180 -11.38 11.16 2.61
N SER A 181 -10.75 10.01 2.32
CA SER A 181 -9.69 9.44 3.15
C SER A 181 -8.49 10.37 3.25
N VAL A 182 -8.04 10.96 2.14
CA VAL A 182 -6.95 11.95 2.12
C VAL A 182 -7.33 13.18 2.94
N CYS A 183 -8.51 13.77 2.71
CA CYS A 183 -8.90 14.97 3.45
C CYS A 183 -9.11 14.70 4.94
N LEU A 184 -9.68 13.55 5.32
CA LEU A 184 -9.81 13.15 6.71
C LEU A 184 -8.44 12.95 7.37
N PHE A 185 -7.48 12.37 6.66
CA PHE A 185 -6.10 12.24 7.13
C PHE A 185 -5.50 13.62 7.47
N HIS A 186 -5.59 14.59 6.56
CA HIS A 186 -5.14 15.96 6.85
C HIS A 186 -5.91 16.64 7.99
N ALA A 187 -7.22 16.41 8.09
CA ALA A 187 -8.00 16.95 9.21
C ALA A 187 -7.56 16.37 10.57
N MET A 188 -7.15 15.10 10.62
CA MET A 188 -6.71 14.42 11.84
C MET A 188 -5.27 14.77 12.26
N PHE A 189 -4.35 14.89 11.30
CA PHE A 189 -2.92 15.03 11.58
C PHE A 189 -2.36 16.42 11.22
N GLY A 190 -3.18 17.29 10.65
CA GLY A 190 -2.82 18.64 10.21
C GLY A 190 -2.51 18.72 8.71
N GLY A 191 -2.47 19.95 8.21
CA GLY A 191 -2.27 20.25 6.79
C GLY A 191 -3.58 20.49 6.03
N GLU A 192 -3.45 20.92 4.79
CA GLU A 192 -4.57 21.16 3.88
C GLU A 192 -4.70 20.01 2.88
N CYS A 193 -5.93 19.59 2.61
CA CYS A 193 -6.21 18.61 1.57
C CYS A 193 -6.03 19.28 0.19
N ASP A 194 -5.10 18.77 -0.63
CA ASP A 194 -4.78 19.33 -1.93
C ASP A 194 -5.25 18.41 -3.07
N HIS A 195 -5.80 19.01 -4.13
CA HIS A 195 -6.29 18.28 -5.29
C HIS A 195 -5.23 17.42 -6.00
N SER A 196 -3.95 17.78 -5.89
CA SER A 196 -2.84 17.00 -6.44
C SER A 196 -2.61 15.67 -5.71
N GLU A 197 -3.11 15.50 -4.48
CA GLU A 197 -2.97 14.28 -3.69
C GLU A 197 -4.05 13.25 -4.02
N VAL A 198 -5.22 13.73 -4.43
CA VAL A 198 -6.37 12.90 -4.82
C VAL A 198 -6.40 12.58 -6.32
N ARG A 199 -5.48 13.17 -7.10
CA ARG A 199 -5.37 12.95 -8.54
C ARG A 199 -4.85 11.54 -8.83
N VAL A 200 -5.50 10.85 -9.77
CA VAL A 200 -5.03 9.56 -10.30
C VAL A 200 -3.97 9.81 -11.37
N PHE A 201 -2.71 9.47 -11.09
CA PHE A 201 -1.60 9.56 -12.04
C PHE A 201 -1.38 8.27 -12.86
N HIS A 202 -1.86 7.14 -12.34
CA HIS A 202 -1.64 5.81 -12.91
C HIS A 202 -2.73 5.33 -13.87
N ALA A 203 -3.52 6.22 -14.46
CA ALA A 203 -4.57 5.82 -15.42
C ALA A 203 -3.93 5.37 -16.75
N GLY A 204 -3.16 4.28 -16.73
CA GLY A 204 -2.60 3.68 -17.92
C GLY A 204 -3.71 3.20 -18.86
N PRO A 205 -3.41 2.97 -20.14
CA PRO A 205 -4.41 2.54 -21.13
C PRO A 205 -5.05 1.17 -20.82
N ARG A 206 -4.53 0.42 -19.84
CA ARG A 206 -5.11 -0.83 -19.34
C ARG A 206 -6.22 -0.65 -18.30
N TYR A 207 -6.42 0.59 -17.82
CA TYR A 207 -7.35 0.93 -16.73
C TYR A 207 -8.68 1.50 -17.24
N THR A 208 -8.97 1.39 -18.54
CA THR A 208 -10.23 1.82 -19.15
C THR A 208 -11.17 0.61 -19.40
N GLY A 209 -12.40 0.67 -18.89
CA GLY A 209 -13.50 -0.21 -19.29
C GLY A 209 -13.75 -1.50 -18.47
N GLU A 210 -14.56 -2.39 -19.05
CA GLU A 210 -15.06 -3.69 -18.52
C GLU A 210 -13.97 -4.63 -17.96
N ARG A 211 -12.69 -4.36 -18.25
CA ARG A 211 -11.52 -5.16 -17.83
C ARG A 211 -11.16 -5.05 -16.35
N TYR A 212 -11.81 -4.16 -15.59
CA TYR A 212 -11.63 -4.01 -14.15
C TYR A 212 -12.85 -4.48 -13.34
N SER A 213 -13.69 -5.33 -13.93
CA SER A 213 -14.84 -5.92 -13.25
C SER A 213 -14.40 -6.99 -12.25
N ALA A 214 -15.03 -7.01 -11.07
CA ALA A 214 -14.90 -8.12 -10.13
C ALA A 214 -15.48 -9.43 -10.69
N GLU A 215 -16.26 -9.38 -11.77
CA GLU A 215 -16.78 -10.58 -12.45
C GLU A 215 -15.66 -11.47 -13.02
N LEU A 216 -14.48 -10.91 -13.30
CA LEU A 216 -13.28 -11.66 -13.69
C LEU A 216 -12.81 -12.68 -12.64
N LEU A 217 -13.33 -12.56 -11.41
CA LEU A 217 -13.06 -13.47 -10.32
C LEU A 217 -13.95 -14.72 -10.35
N GLU A 218 -14.91 -14.80 -11.28
CA GLU A 218 -15.79 -15.98 -11.46
C GLU A 218 -16.47 -16.39 -10.14
N GLY A 219 -16.99 -15.40 -9.42
CA GLY A 219 -17.62 -15.60 -8.11
C GLY A 219 -16.65 -15.88 -6.95
N PHE A 220 -15.33 -15.86 -7.17
CA PHE A 220 -14.35 -15.88 -6.07
C PHE A 220 -14.60 -14.70 -5.15
N ARG A 221 -14.53 -14.95 -3.85
CA ARG A 221 -14.50 -13.92 -2.83
C ARG A 221 -13.30 -14.18 -1.95
N ASP A 222 -12.50 -13.15 -1.76
CA ASP A 222 -11.52 -13.17 -0.68
C ASP A 222 -12.29 -13.02 0.63
N VAL A 223 -12.22 -14.03 1.48
CA VAL A 223 -13.01 -14.12 2.72
C VAL A 223 -12.21 -13.67 3.94
N TYR A 224 -11.00 -13.15 3.75
CA TYR A 224 -10.05 -12.79 4.80
C TYR A 224 -10.02 -11.29 5.11
#